data_AF-Q67AN4-F1
#
_entry.id   AF-Q67AN4-F1
#
_cell.length_a   1.000
_cell.length_b   1.000
_cell.length_c   1.000
_cell.angle_alpha   90.00
_cell.angle_beta   90.00
_cell.angle_gamma   90.00
#
_symmetry.space_group_name_H-M   'P 1'
#
loop_
_entity.id
_entity.type
_entity.pdbx_description
1 polymer ?
#
loop_
_entity_poly.entity_id
_entity_poly.type
_entity_poly.pdbx_seq_one_letter_code
_entity_poly.pdbx_strand_id
1 'polypeptide(L)' 'DVGEFRAVTELGRPAAEYWNSQKDLLEERRAVPDRMCRHNYELVGPMTLQRR' A
#
# COMPACT_ATOMS: atom_id res chain seq x y z
N ASP A 1 -8.76 -4.22 4.61
CA ASP A 1 -8.04 -3.05 4.07
C ASP A 1 -8.96 -1.84 4.13
N VAL A 2 -8.42 -0.63 4.34
CA VAL A 2 -9.24 0.61 4.35
C VAL A 2 -9.48 1.14 2.93
N GLY A 3 -8.62 0.78 1.96
CA GLY A 3 -8.83 1.09 0.55
C GLY A 3 -8.76 2.57 0.18
N GLU A 4 -8.35 3.44 1.09
CA GLU A 4 -8.22 4.89 0.92
C GLU A 4 -7.16 5.47 1.86
N PHE A 5 -6.64 6.65 1.51
CA PHE A 5 -5.72 7.38 2.38
C PHE A 5 -6.48 8.01 3.55
N ARG A 6 -5.98 7.79 4.78
CA ARG A 6 -6.49 8.43 5.99
C ARG A 6 -5.41 9.34 6.59
N ALA A 7 -5.80 10.56 6.90
CA ALA A 7 -4.95 11.48 7.63
C ALA A 7 -4.71 10.93 9.05
N VAL A 8 -3.44 10.68 9.39
CA VAL A 8 -3.05 10.22 10.74
C VAL A 8 -2.97 11.39 11.72
N THR A 9 -2.81 12.60 11.19
CA THR A 9 -2.82 13.86 11.95
C THR A 9 -3.70 14.87 11.23
N GLU A 10 -4.11 15.92 11.95
CA GLU A 10 -4.93 17.01 11.41
C GLU A 10 -4.30 17.68 10.18
N LEU A 11 -2.96 17.79 10.15
CA LEU A 11 -2.20 18.34 9.02
C LEU A 11 -2.28 17.47 7.76
N GLY A 12 -2.59 16.18 7.90
CA GLY A 12 -2.69 15.24 6.79
C GLY A 12 -4.00 15.30 6.00
N ARG A 13 -5.03 16.03 6.48
CA ARG A 13 -6.35 16.09 5.82
C ARG A 13 -6.29 16.52 4.35
N PRO A 14 -5.59 17.62 3.99
CA PRO A 14 -5.51 18.04 2.59
C PRO A 14 -4.84 16.99 1.70
N ALA A 15 -3.84 16.28 2.23
CA ALA A 15 -3.17 15.22 1.49
C ALA A 15 -4.09 14.01 1.27
N ALA A 16 -4.83 13.57 2.30
CA ALA A 16 -5.78 12.47 2.18
C ALA A 16 -6.88 12.78 1.16
N GLU A 17 -7.44 14.00 1.17
CA GLU A 17 -8.43 14.44 0.18
C GLU A 17 -7.85 14.44 -1.24
N TYR A 18 -6.67 15.02 -1.42
CA TYR A 18 -5.99 15.07 -2.72
C TYR A 18 -5.72 13.68 -3.30
N TRP A 19 -5.18 12.76 -2.49
CA TRP A 19 -4.87 11.41 -2.96
C TRP A 19 -6.13 10.55 -3.19
N ASN A 20 -7.17 10.71 -2.37
CA ASN A 20 -8.44 9.97 -2.56
C ASN A 20 -9.25 10.45 -3.77
N SER A 21 -8.98 11.66 -4.27
CA SER A 21 -9.57 12.18 -5.51
C SER A 21 -9.00 11.49 -6.77
N GLN A 22 -7.80 10.91 -6.69
CA GLN A 22 -7.10 10.30 -7.82
C GLN A 22 -7.40 8.80 -7.92
N LYS A 23 -8.42 8.43 -8.70
CA LYS A 23 -8.94 7.05 -8.77
C LYS A 23 -7.91 6.04 -9.26
N ASP A 24 -7.13 6.37 -10.28
CA ASP A 24 -6.14 5.43 -10.84
C ASP A 24 -5.06 5.06 -9.82
N LEU A 25 -4.59 6.06 -9.07
CA LEU A 25 -3.61 5.82 -7.99
C LEU A 25 -4.23 5.03 -6.84
N LEU A 26 -5.50 5.27 -6.52
CA LEU A 26 -6.19 4.54 -5.47
C LEU A 26 -6.32 3.05 -5.83
N GLU A 27 -6.68 2.75 -7.09
CA GLU A 27 -6.73 1.38 -7.60
C GLU A 27 -5.36 0.72 -7.64
N GLU A 28 -4.32 1.44 -8.07
CA GLU A 28 -2.95 0.93 -8.05
C GLU A 28 -2.53 0.54 -6.61
N ARG A 29 -2.79 1.42 -5.64
CA ARG A 29 -2.44 1.20 -4.23
C ARG A 29 -3.21 0.03 -3.62
N ARG A 30 -4.50 -0.14 -3.95
CA ARG A 30 -5.31 -1.31 -3.54
C ARG A 30 -4.76 -2.62 -4.06
N ALA A 31 -4.12 -2.61 -5.23
CA ALA A 31 -3.54 -3.81 -5.85
C ALA A 31 -2.15 -4.18 -5.30
N VAL A 32 -1.47 -3.28 -4.57
CA VAL A 32 -0.09 -3.50 -4.08
C VAL A 32 0.06 -4.77 -3.22
N PRO A 33 -0.84 -5.09 -2.26
CA PRO A 33 -0.71 -6.29 -1.43
C PRO A 33 -0.66 -7.57 -2.27
N ASP A 34 -1.55 -7.67 -3.27
CA ASP A 34 -1.69 -8.83 -4.12
C ASP A 34 -0.66 -8.88 -5.27
N ARG A 35 -0.14 -7.73 -5.69
CA ARG A 35 0.90 -7.68 -6.72
C ARG A 35 2.27 -7.73 -6.09
N MET A 36 2.75 -6.58 -5.62
CA MET A 36 4.13 -6.41 -5.18
C MET A 36 4.41 -7.18 -3.88
N CYS A 37 3.56 -7.07 -2.86
CA CYS A 37 3.87 -7.67 -1.55
C CYS A 37 3.89 -9.19 -1.65
N ARG A 38 2.86 -9.82 -2.25
CA ARG A 38 2.84 -11.26 -2.52
C ARG A 38 4.03 -11.69 -3.38
N HIS A 39 4.28 -11.01 -4.49
CA HIS A 39 5.40 -11.33 -5.38
C HIS A 39 6.74 -11.34 -4.64
N ASN A 40 7.02 -10.30 -3.84
CA ASN A 40 8.25 -10.20 -3.08
C ASN A 40 8.34 -11.26 -1.97
N TYR A 41 7.22 -11.54 -1.30
CA TYR A 41 7.16 -12.57 -0.27
C TYR A 41 7.46 -13.96 -0.85
N GLU A 42 6.91 -14.28 -2.01
CA GLU A 42 7.13 -15.55 -2.71
C GLU A 42 8.56 -15.66 -3.26
N LEU A 43 9.08 -14.59 -3.87
CA LEU A 43 10.38 -14.60 -4.53
C LEU A 43 11.55 -14.52 -3.54
N VAL A 44 11.46 -13.61 -2.56
CA VAL A 44 12.57 -13.27 -1.67
C VAL A 44 12.44 -13.97 -0.31
N GLY A 45 11.22 -14.31 0.11
CA GLY A 45 10.93 -14.97 1.38
C GLY A 45 11.77 -16.20 1.67
N PRO A 46 12.01 -17.12 0.71
CA PRO A 46 12.88 -18.27 0.94
C PRO A 46 14.31 -17.90 1.36
N MET A 47 14.84 -16.77 0.87
CA MET A 47 16.20 -16.31 1.21
C MET A 47 16.24 -15.43 2.46
N THR A 48 15.20 -14.65 2.74
CA THR A 48 15.22 -13.67 3.83
C THR A 48 14.52 -14.13 5.10
N LEU A 49 13.47 -14.96 5.00
CA LEU A 49 12.66 -15.37 6.15
C LEU A 49 13.14 -16.69 6.78
N GLN A 50 13.88 -17.51 6.03
CA GLN A 50 14.45 -18.78 6.53
C GLN A 50 15.89 -18.64 7.07
N ARG A 51 16.45 -17.42 7.05
CA ARG A 51 17.72 -17.12 7.71
C ARG A 51 17.49 -17.10 9.23
N ARG A 52 17.85 -18.19 9.91
CA ARG A 52 18.03 -18.24 11.36
C ARG A 52 19.45 -17.82 11.74
#